data_AF-A0A842VXS5-F1
#
_entry.id   AF-A0A842VXS5-F1
#
_cell.length_a   1.000
_cell.length_b   1.000
_cell.length_c   1.000
_cell.angle_alpha   90.00
_cell.angle_beta   90.00
_cell.angle_gamma   90.00
#
_symmetry.space_group_name_H-M   'P 1'
#
loop_
_entity.id
_entity.type
_entity.pdbx_description
1 polymer ?
#
loop_
_entity_poly.entity_id
_entity_poly.type
_entity_poly.pdbx_seq_one_letter_code
_entity_poly.pdbx_strand_id
1 'polypeptide(L)'
;MASIEIHCPTCKSVGTIDVSEKTMENVERGLLAINIAPNIICEHTFVVYIDKNMEVRNYFTADFQLELPELKETSSKLKSKSKYIIPDEETFDIDLIKLNLSPNVFSFILKSIFSKQKIILISEKTFLWDHLQKFFEYITQNNFNVDIQFLTQEEFNKTKQELVRDYMVFNEYKIVNNLDNRIDPDKIKIEKQIINRFLSERRLSYSYLLLRNDINMAYDLSKKAMKIVEQHNKKNQIGKKALIDKIKKEFDFKISYDYLEFLLEIMKNYFQFDTSGISSYFIPNLGI
;
A
#
# COMPACT_ATOMS: atom_id res chain seq x y z
N MET A 1 -10.96 -32.33 -4.20
CA MET A 1 -9.72 -31.57 -3.92
C MET A 1 -8.60 -32.44 -4.42
N ALA A 2 -7.78 -31.94 -5.33
CA ALA A 2 -6.65 -32.72 -5.83
C ALA A 2 -5.35 -32.04 -5.40
N SER A 3 -4.42 -32.85 -4.90
CA SER A 3 -3.07 -32.44 -4.51
C SER A 3 -2.17 -32.50 -5.74
N ILE A 4 -1.52 -31.39 -6.06
CA ILE A 4 -0.62 -31.26 -7.21
C ILE A 4 0.80 -31.02 -6.69
N GLU A 5 1.75 -31.81 -7.19
CA GLU A 5 3.17 -31.62 -6.92
C GLU A 5 3.73 -30.44 -7.71
N ILE A 6 4.48 -29.58 -7.04
CA ILE A 6 5.06 -28.36 -7.57
C ILE A 6 6.54 -28.32 -7.25
N HIS A 7 7.32 -27.95 -8.27
CA HIS A 7 8.76 -27.74 -8.13
C HIS A 7 9.06 -26.24 -8.15
N CYS A 8 9.82 -25.75 -7.18
CA CYS A 8 10.30 -24.38 -7.23
C CYS A 8 11.23 -24.18 -8.44
N PRO A 9 10.97 -23.23 -9.35
CA PRO A 9 11.83 -22.99 -10.51
C PRO A 9 13.23 -22.46 -10.14
N THR A 10 13.38 -21.88 -8.94
CA THR A 10 14.65 -21.27 -8.48
C THR A 10 15.56 -22.26 -7.76
N CYS A 11 15.03 -23.04 -6.82
CA CYS A 11 15.83 -23.93 -5.96
C CYS A 11 15.49 -25.42 -6.11
N LYS A 12 14.49 -25.77 -6.93
CA LYS A 12 14.03 -27.14 -7.18
C LYS A 12 13.44 -27.88 -5.98
N SER A 13 13.20 -27.20 -4.85
CA SER A 13 12.42 -27.74 -3.75
C SER A 13 11.05 -28.21 -4.22
N VAL A 14 10.60 -29.34 -3.67
CA VAL A 14 9.34 -29.99 -4.02
C VAL A 14 8.33 -29.73 -2.91
N GLY A 15 7.10 -29.38 -3.29
CA GLY A 15 5.98 -29.25 -2.36
C GLY A 15 4.67 -29.55 -3.04
N THR A 16 3.60 -29.61 -2.27
CA THR A 16 2.26 -29.95 -2.76
C THR A 16 1.31 -28.79 -2.48
N ILE A 17 0.43 -28.49 -3.43
CA ILE A 17 -0.69 -27.58 -3.20
C ILE A 17 -2.02 -28.28 -3.47
N ASP A 18 -3.03 -27.91 -2.70
CA ASP A 18 -4.39 -28.40 -2.90
C ASP A 18 -5.18 -27.41 -3.77
N VAL A 19 -5.69 -27.91 -4.90
CA VAL A 19 -6.54 -27.13 -5.79
C VAL A 19 -7.95 -27.71 -5.76
N SER A 20 -8.94 -26.82 -5.59
CA SER A 20 -10.35 -27.22 -5.61
C SER A 20 -10.84 -27.36 -7.05
N GLU A 21 -11.54 -28.46 -7.35
CA GLU A 21 -12.11 -28.73 -8.68
C GLU A 21 -13.08 -27.61 -9.12
N LYS A 22 -13.80 -26.99 -8.19
CA LYS A 22 -14.67 -25.82 -8.46
C LYS A 22 -13.92 -24.60 -8.98
N THR A 23 -12.64 -24.45 -8.63
CA THR A 23 -11.79 -23.35 -9.15
C THR A 23 -11.41 -23.60 -10.60
N MET A 24 -11.35 -24.86 -11.04
CA MET A 24 -10.98 -25.25 -12.40
C MET A 24 -12.13 -25.10 -13.41
N GLU A 25 -13.38 -25.26 -12.96
CA GLU A 25 -14.58 -25.12 -13.80
C GLU A 25 -14.74 -23.69 -14.36
N ASN A 26 -14.24 -22.68 -13.65
CA ASN A 26 -14.38 -21.27 -14.01
C ASN A 26 -13.22 -20.72 -14.88
N VAL A 27 -12.31 -21.58 -15.35
CA VAL A 27 -11.13 -21.16 -16.13
C VAL A 27 -11.46 -21.11 -17.63
N GLU A 28 -11.82 -19.93 -18.13
CA GLU A 28 -12.18 -19.70 -19.54
C GLU A 28 -11.03 -19.95 -20.53
N ARG A 29 -9.78 -19.74 -20.13
CA ARG A 29 -8.58 -19.77 -21.02
C ARG A 29 -7.71 -21.03 -20.89
N GLY A 30 -8.20 -22.08 -20.24
CA GLY A 30 -7.51 -23.38 -20.17
C GLY A 30 -6.35 -23.50 -19.18
N LEU A 31 -5.86 -22.40 -18.58
CA LEU A 31 -4.81 -22.40 -17.55
C LEU A 31 -5.23 -21.57 -16.33
N LEU A 32 -5.07 -22.16 -15.14
CA LEU A 32 -5.21 -21.53 -13.85
C LEU A 32 -3.83 -21.03 -13.39
N ALA A 33 -3.72 -19.74 -13.08
CA ALA A 33 -2.51 -19.15 -12.51
C ALA A 33 -2.63 -19.09 -10.98
N ILE A 34 -1.69 -19.71 -10.27
CA ILE A 34 -1.66 -19.73 -8.80
C ILE A 34 -0.35 -19.10 -8.33
N ASN A 35 -0.46 -18.11 -7.44
CA ASN A 35 0.72 -17.52 -6.80
C ASN A 35 1.16 -18.38 -5.61
N ILE A 36 2.39 -18.88 -5.65
CA ILE A 36 3.02 -19.63 -4.56
C ILE A 36 3.76 -18.64 -3.67
N ALA A 37 3.17 -18.34 -2.52
CA ALA A 37 3.77 -17.49 -1.50
C ALA A 37 5.01 -18.13 -0.86
N PRO A 38 5.92 -17.33 -0.27
CA PRO A 38 7.06 -17.86 0.47
C PRO A 38 6.59 -18.75 1.62
N ASN A 39 7.38 -19.78 1.93
CA ASN A 39 7.15 -20.81 2.94
C ASN A 39 6.02 -21.81 2.65
N ILE A 40 5.32 -21.72 1.50
CA ILE A 40 4.44 -22.82 1.05
C ILE A 40 5.28 -24.02 0.62
N ILE A 41 6.36 -23.76 -0.14
CA ILE A 41 7.28 -24.80 -0.65
C ILE A 41 8.72 -24.49 -0.26
N CYS A 42 9.13 -23.24 -0.42
CA CYS A 42 10.45 -22.71 -0.06
C CYS A 42 10.36 -21.20 0.13
N GLU A 43 11.49 -20.53 0.33
CA GLU A 43 11.54 -19.07 0.52
C GLU A 43 11.26 -18.25 -0.75
N HIS A 44 11.19 -18.87 -1.93
CA HIS A 44 10.96 -18.17 -3.20
C HIS A 44 9.48 -18.04 -3.53
N THR A 45 9.08 -16.88 -4.05
CA THR A 45 7.76 -16.65 -4.64
C THR A 45 7.78 -16.90 -6.14
N PHE A 46 6.76 -17.57 -6.66
CA PHE A 46 6.58 -17.77 -8.10
C PHE A 46 5.12 -18.08 -8.43
N VAL A 47 4.73 -17.88 -9.69
CA VAL A 47 3.41 -18.25 -10.20
C VAL A 47 3.53 -19.60 -10.90
N VAL A 48 2.62 -20.53 -10.60
CA VAL A 48 2.46 -21.79 -11.31
C VAL A 48 1.24 -21.71 -12.23
N TYR A 49 1.36 -22.26 -13.44
CA TYR A 49 0.25 -22.39 -14.38
C TYR A 49 -0.17 -23.85 -14.47
N ILE A 50 -1.42 -24.13 -14.12
CA ILE A 50 -2.01 -25.47 -14.05
C ILE A 50 -3.12 -25.57 -15.07
N ASP A 51 -3.16 -26.66 -15.83
CA ASP A 51 -4.23 -26.88 -16.80
C ASP A 51 -5.43 -27.64 -16.24
N LYS A 52 -6.46 -27.82 -17.06
CA LYS A 52 -7.70 -28.55 -16.69
C LYS A 52 -7.48 -30.02 -16.31
N ASN A 53 -6.34 -30.61 -16.68
CA ASN A 53 -5.98 -31.98 -16.31
C ASN A 53 -5.19 -32.03 -14.99
N MET A 54 -5.07 -30.90 -14.28
CA MET A 54 -4.30 -30.75 -13.05
C MET A 54 -2.79 -30.95 -13.26
N GLU A 55 -2.32 -30.75 -14.49
CA GLU A 55 -0.90 -30.80 -14.83
C GLU A 55 -0.28 -29.41 -14.76
N VAL A 56 0.90 -29.32 -14.14
CA VAL A 56 1.69 -28.08 -14.17
C VAL A 56 2.27 -27.89 -15.56
N ARG A 57 1.88 -26.79 -16.23
CA ARG A 57 2.32 -26.46 -17.59
C ARG A 57 3.52 -25.52 -17.61
N ASN A 58 3.57 -24.57 -16.67
CA ASN A 58 4.68 -23.62 -16.63
C ASN A 58 4.85 -23.00 -15.24
N TYR A 59 6.02 -22.41 -15.03
CA TYR A 59 6.37 -21.62 -13.88
C TYR A 59 6.77 -20.21 -14.34
N PHE A 60 6.42 -19.21 -13.55
CA PHE A 60 6.85 -17.83 -13.77
C PHE A 60 7.36 -17.22 -12.47
N THR A 61 8.65 -16.94 -12.43
CA THR A 61 9.27 -16.10 -11.42
C THR A 61 9.25 -14.66 -11.90
N ALA A 62 8.64 -13.77 -11.14
CA ALA A 62 8.73 -12.34 -11.42
C ALA A 62 10.13 -11.85 -11.05
N ASP A 63 10.79 -11.10 -11.94
CA ASP A 63 12.13 -10.52 -11.69
C ASP A 63 12.13 -9.51 -10.52
N PHE A 64 10.96 -8.99 -10.17
CA PHE A 64 10.74 -8.17 -8.99
C PHE A 64 9.31 -8.41 -8.47
N GLN A 65 9.20 -8.58 -7.15
CA GLN A 65 7.93 -8.56 -6.44
C GLN A 65 7.88 -7.27 -5.62
N LEU A 66 6.84 -6.48 -5.82
CA LEU A 66 6.56 -5.31 -4.99
C LEU A 66 6.07 -5.82 -3.63
N GLU A 67 6.97 -5.96 -2.67
CA GLU A 67 6.65 -6.36 -1.30
C GLU A 67 6.49 -5.12 -0.42
N LEU A 68 5.38 -5.03 0.30
CA LEU A 68 5.28 -4.13 1.44
C LEU A 68 6.24 -4.65 2.51
N PRO A 69 6.97 -3.78 3.22
CA PRO A 69 7.84 -4.22 4.29
C PRO A 69 7.04 -5.00 5.34
N GLU A 70 7.40 -6.25 5.61
CA GLU A 70 6.77 -7.03 6.67
C GLU A 70 7.52 -6.81 7.99
N LEU A 71 6.78 -6.47 9.05
CA LEU A 71 7.31 -6.46 10.40
C LEU A 71 7.64 -7.91 10.81
N LYS A 72 8.92 -8.31 10.74
CA LYS A 72 9.36 -9.52 11.45
C LYS A 72 9.11 -9.31 12.93
N GLU A 73 8.32 -10.16 13.58
CA GLU A 73 8.04 -10.10 15.03
C GLU A 73 9.28 -10.37 15.92
N THR A 74 10.49 -10.37 15.35
CA THR A 74 11.73 -10.63 16.05
C THR A 74 12.48 -9.34 16.34
N SER A 75 12.13 -8.71 17.46
CA SER A 75 13.02 -8.06 18.45
C SER A 75 12.30 -6.90 19.15
N SER A 76 11.66 -7.22 20.27
CA SER A 76 11.70 -6.55 21.60
C SER A 76 11.95 -5.02 21.77
N LYS A 77 11.97 -4.17 20.74
CA LYS A 77 12.18 -2.70 20.85
C LYS A 77 11.04 -1.85 20.29
N LEU A 78 10.03 -2.45 19.66
CA LEU A 78 8.81 -1.75 19.21
C LEU A 78 7.63 -1.87 20.20
N LYS A 79 7.86 -2.34 21.43
CA LYS A 79 6.90 -2.23 22.53
C LYS A 79 6.79 -0.78 23.03
N SER A 80 6.38 0.17 22.17
CA SER A 80 5.72 1.36 22.67
C SER A 80 4.32 0.94 23.10
N LYS A 81 4.02 1.26 24.36
CA LYS A 81 2.82 0.89 25.10
C LYS A 81 1.58 1.63 24.61
N SER A 82 1.10 1.43 23.38
CA SER A 82 -0.29 1.76 23.08
C SER A 82 -1.12 0.50 23.24
N LYS A 83 -1.98 0.47 24.27
CA LYS A 83 -3.17 -0.39 24.29
C LYS A 83 -3.92 -0.06 23.00
N TYR A 84 -3.84 -0.92 21.99
CA TYR A 84 -4.61 -0.74 20.76
C TYR A 84 -6.08 -0.90 21.13
N ILE A 85 -6.82 0.20 21.12
CA ILE A 85 -8.27 0.18 21.25
C ILE A 85 -8.78 -0.21 19.86
N ILE A 86 -9.26 -1.45 19.74
CA ILE A 86 -10.07 -1.88 18.62
C ILE A 86 -11.35 -1.05 18.68
N PRO A 87 -11.67 -0.22 17.67
CA PRO A 87 -12.97 0.43 17.58
C PRO A 87 -14.05 -0.66 17.64
N ASP A 88 -15.06 -0.47 18.48
CA ASP A 88 -16.27 -1.30 18.43
C ASP A 88 -16.99 -1.08 17.09
N GLU A 89 -17.89 -1.99 16.70
CA GLU A 89 -18.70 -1.81 15.48
C GLU A 89 -19.57 -0.53 15.54
N GLU A 90 -19.75 0.06 16.73
CA GLU A 90 -20.46 1.31 16.96
C GLU A 90 -19.66 2.56 16.55
N THR A 91 -18.32 2.47 16.42
CA THR A 91 -17.49 3.64 16.06
C THR A 91 -17.47 3.91 14.56
N PHE A 92 -17.36 2.88 13.72
CA PHE A 92 -17.65 2.95 12.28
C PHE A 92 -17.75 1.55 11.67
N ASP A 93 -18.63 1.40 10.67
CA ASP A 93 -18.84 0.14 9.98
C ASP A 93 -17.85 -0.03 8.81
N ILE A 94 -16.94 -0.99 8.96
CA ILE A 94 -15.89 -1.28 7.98
C ILE A 94 -16.48 -1.90 6.70
N ASP A 95 -17.54 -2.70 6.81
CA ASP A 95 -18.20 -3.27 5.64
C ASP A 95 -18.83 -2.16 4.81
N LEU A 96 -19.50 -1.20 5.44
CA LEU A 96 -20.02 -0.03 4.74
C LEU A 96 -18.93 0.72 3.99
N ILE A 97 -17.74 0.88 4.59
CA ILE A 97 -16.61 1.57 3.93
C ILE A 97 -16.11 0.76 2.74
N LYS A 98 -15.87 -0.55 2.91
CA LYS A 98 -15.39 -1.45 1.84
C LYS A 98 -16.38 -1.53 0.67
N LEU A 99 -17.68 -1.49 0.96
CA LEU A 99 -18.73 -1.56 -0.06
C LEU A 99 -18.93 -0.25 -0.82
N ASN A 100 -18.64 0.90 -0.21
CA ASN A 100 -18.97 2.20 -0.78
C ASN A 100 -17.77 2.99 -1.31
N LEU A 101 -16.54 2.61 -0.98
CA LEU A 101 -15.34 3.29 -1.47
C LEU A 101 -14.58 2.43 -2.47
N SER A 102 -14.55 2.87 -3.73
CA SER A 102 -13.83 2.13 -4.77
C SER A 102 -12.32 2.07 -4.48
N PRO A 103 -11.62 0.96 -4.80
CA PRO A 103 -10.19 0.81 -4.49
C PRO A 103 -9.32 1.93 -5.06
N ASN A 104 -9.67 2.41 -6.26
CA ASN A 104 -8.94 3.49 -6.93
C ASN A 104 -9.12 4.82 -6.21
N VAL A 105 -10.35 5.21 -5.90
CA VAL A 105 -10.63 6.46 -5.17
C VAL A 105 -9.99 6.42 -3.80
N PHE A 106 -10.05 5.28 -3.11
CA PHE A 106 -9.39 5.13 -1.83
C PHE A 106 -7.87 5.30 -1.94
N SER A 107 -7.25 4.71 -2.96
CA SER A 107 -5.81 4.89 -3.21
C SER A 107 -5.46 6.35 -3.50
N PHE A 108 -6.32 7.09 -4.21
CA PHE A 108 -6.14 8.53 -4.44
C PHE A 108 -6.31 9.36 -3.17
N ILE A 109 -7.27 9.00 -2.30
CA ILE A 109 -7.45 9.67 -1.00
C ILE A 109 -6.20 9.45 -0.13
N LEU A 110 -5.68 8.21 -0.04
CA LEU A 110 -4.42 7.97 0.67
C LEU A 110 -3.26 8.77 0.08
N LYS A 111 -3.16 8.85 -1.25
CA LYS A 111 -2.15 9.67 -1.92
C LYS A 111 -2.23 11.14 -1.49
N SER A 112 -3.44 11.68 -1.41
CA SER A 112 -3.68 13.06 -0.98
C SER A 112 -3.34 13.28 0.50
N ILE A 113 -3.66 12.33 1.37
CA ILE A 113 -3.26 12.35 2.79
C ILE A 113 -1.73 12.35 2.91
N PHE A 114 -1.05 11.44 2.23
CA PHE A 114 0.41 11.33 2.17
C PHE A 114 1.10 12.54 1.54
N SER A 115 0.34 13.41 0.89
CA SER A 115 0.83 14.66 0.28
C SER A 115 0.33 15.91 1.01
N LYS A 116 -0.33 15.74 2.17
CA LYS A 116 -0.89 16.82 2.99
C LYS A 116 -1.87 17.73 2.24
N GLN A 117 -2.65 17.15 1.32
CA GLN A 117 -3.63 17.88 0.54
C GLN A 117 -4.97 17.92 1.24
N LYS A 118 -5.73 19.00 1.02
CA LYS A 118 -7.13 19.08 1.41
C LYS A 118 -8.00 18.30 0.43
N ILE A 119 -9.01 17.61 0.95
CA ILE A 119 -9.79 16.63 0.21
C ILE A 119 -11.28 16.99 0.29
N ILE A 120 -11.96 16.92 -0.85
CA ILE A 120 -13.42 16.91 -0.92
C ILE A 120 -13.85 15.57 -1.50
N LEU A 121 -14.75 14.88 -0.81
CA LEU A 121 -15.44 13.71 -1.32
C LEU A 121 -16.89 14.05 -1.62
N ILE A 122 -17.25 13.98 -2.91
CA ILE A 122 -18.62 14.17 -3.37
C ILE A 122 -19.37 12.85 -3.26
N SER A 123 -20.42 12.81 -2.43
CA SER A 123 -21.31 11.66 -2.30
C SER A 123 -22.70 12.09 -1.83
N GLU A 124 -23.73 11.51 -2.47
CA GLU A 124 -25.14 11.68 -2.06
C GLU A 124 -25.49 10.86 -0.81
N LYS A 125 -24.60 9.94 -0.40
CA LYS A 125 -24.80 9.03 0.74
C LYS A 125 -24.38 9.72 2.04
N THR A 126 -25.16 10.71 2.47
CA THR A 126 -24.85 11.52 3.65
C THR A 126 -24.67 10.71 4.94
N PHE A 127 -25.36 9.58 5.05
CA PHE A 127 -25.21 8.65 6.19
C PHE A 127 -23.80 8.05 6.31
N LEU A 128 -23.01 8.00 5.23
CA LEU A 128 -21.64 7.47 5.24
C LEU A 128 -20.60 8.50 5.68
N TRP A 129 -20.95 9.80 5.71
CA TRP A 129 -19.95 10.86 5.91
C TRP A 129 -19.27 10.74 7.27
N ASP A 130 -20.04 10.52 8.34
CA ASP A 130 -19.50 10.33 9.70
C ASP A 130 -18.65 9.06 9.81
N HIS A 131 -19.09 7.95 9.19
CA HIS A 131 -18.32 6.71 9.16
C HIS A 131 -16.98 6.87 8.46
N LEU A 132 -16.97 7.54 7.29
CA LEU A 132 -15.76 7.80 6.53
C LEU A 132 -14.84 8.76 7.28
N GLN A 133 -15.37 9.82 7.88
CA GLN A 133 -14.58 10.76 8.67
C GLN A 133 -13.86 10.06 9.83
N LYS A 134 -14.61 9.36 10.69
CA LYS A 134 -14.05 8.62 11.83
C LYS A 134 -13.05 7.56 11.40
N PHE A 135 -13.32 6.88 10.28
CA PHE A 135 -12.41 5.89 9.72
C PHE A 135 -11.07 6.51 9.30
N PHE A 136 -11.09 7.61 8.54
CA PHE A 136 -9.85 8.28 8.12
C PHE A 136 -9.08 8.83 9.31
N GLU A 137 -9.76 9.47 10.26
CA GLU A 137 -9.15 9.94 11.52
C GLU A 137 -8.48 8.79 12.30
N TYR A 138 -9.13 7.63 12.34
CA TYR A 138 -8.63 6.46 13.05
C TYR A 138 -7.39 5.85 12.38
N ILE A 139 -7.43 5.61 11.06
CA ILE A 139 -6.30 4.96 10.35
C ILE A 139 -5.07 5.85 10.24
N THR A 140 -5.23 7.18 10.34
CA THR A 140 -4.11 8.13 10.29
C THR A 140 -3.68 8.66 11.66
N GLN A 141 -4.39 8.28 12.72
CA GLN A 141 -4.24 8.83 14.06
C GLN A 141 -2.77 8.94 14.50
N ASN A 142 -2.39 10.13 14.98
CA ASN A 142 -1.05 10.52 15.47
C ASN A 142 0.06 10.62 14.42
N ASN A 143 -0.24 10.34 13.14
CA ASN A 143 0.76 10.29 12.08
C ASN A 143 0.45 11.30 10.97
N PHE A 144 -0.61 11.06 10.20
CA PHE A 144 -1.01 11.95 9.10
C PHE A 144 -2.21 12.80 9.49
N ASN A 145 -2.14 14.09 9.18
CA ASN A 145 -3.26 15.01 9.28
C ASN A 145 -4.21 14.76 8.11
N VAL A 146 -5.50 14.65 8.41
CA VAL A 146 -6.56 14.50 7.41
C VAL A 146 -7.41 15.76 7.44
N ASP A 147 -7.53 16.41 6.29
CA ASP A 147 -8.45 17.52 6.03
C ASP A 147 -9.39 17.05 4.92
N ILE A 148 -10.50 16.40 5.31
CA ILE A 148 -11.50 15.85 4.41
C ILE A 148 -12.85 16.49 4.69
N GLN A 149 -13.50 16.95 3.62
CA GLN A 149 -14.84 17.50 3.64
C GLN A 149 -15.75 16.66 2.74
N PHE A 150 -17.00 16.52 3.13
CA PHE A 150 -18.01 15.78 2.38
C PHE A 150 -19.05 16.77 1.87
N LEU A 151 -19.42 16.62 0.60
CA LEU A 151 -20.44 17.46 -0.05
C LEU A 151 -21.33 16.59 -0.92
N THR A 152 -22.59 16.97 -1.04
CA THR A 152 -23.45 16.51 -2.13
C THR A 152 -23.01 17.14 -3.46
N GLN A 153 -23.46 16.58 -4.58
CA GLN A 153 -23.19 17.15 -5.90
C GLN A 153 -23.79 18.56 -6.04
N GLU A 154 -24.94 18.82 -5.41
CA GLU A 154 -25.59 20.13 -5.41
C GLU A 154 -24.76 21.18 -4.66
N GLU A 155 -24.30 20.85 -3.45
CA GLU A 155 -23.47 21.74 -2.63
C GLU A 155 -22.13 22.04 -3.31
N PHE A 156 -21.51 21.02 -3.92
CA PHE A 156 -20.29 21.20 -4.68
C PHE A 156 -20.49 22.14 -5.88
N ASN A 157 -21.59 21.99 -6.62
CA ASN A 157 -21.86 22.85 -7.77
C ASN A 157 -22.04 24.32 -7.39
N LYS A 158 -22.58 24.62 -6.20
CA LYS A 158 -22.74 25.98 -5.67
C LYS A 158 -21.40 26.63 -5.27
N THR A 159 -20.44 25.83 -4.81
CA THR A 159 -19.16 26.30 -4.21
C THR A 159 -17.93 26.01 -5.09
N LYS A 160 -18.14 25.41 -6.27
CA LYS A 160 -17.11 24.86 -7.15
C LYS A 160 -15.94 25.80 -7.44
N GLN A 161 -16.21 27.08 -7.73
CA GLN A 161 -15.18 28.02 -8.20
C GLN A 161 -14.11 28.31 -7.14
N GLU A 162 -14.49 28.29 -5.86
CA GLU A 162 -13.60 28.53 -4.74
C GLU A 162 -12.85 27.26 -4.37
N LEU A 163 -13.55 26.13 -4.29
CA LEU A 163 -12.99 24.88 -3.79
C LEU A 163 -12.00 24.19 -4.76
N VAL A 164 -12.22 24.31 -6.07
CA VAL A 164 -11.37 23.66 -7.08
C VAL A 164 -9.92 24.19 -7.07
N ARG A 165 -9.66 25.36 -6.47
CA ARG A 165 -8.32 25.96 -6.41
C ARG A 165 -7.43 25.36 -5.32
N ASP A 166 -8.02 24.84 -4.25
CA ASP A 166 -7.27 24.46 -3.05
C ASP A 166 -7.47 22.99 -2.66
N TYR A 167 -8.46 22.31 -3.26
CA TYR A 167 -8.85 20.96 -2.87
C TYR A 167 -8.66 19.94 -3.99
N MET A 168 -8.18 18.76 -3.60
CA MET A 168 -8.38 17.54 -4.38
C MET A 168 -9.84 17.13 -4.27
N VAL A 169 -10.49 16.92 -5.42
CA VAL A 169 -11.92 16.58 -5.42
C VAL A 169 -12.10 15.20 -6.02
N PHE A 170 -12.79 14.34 -5.28
CA PHE A 170 -13.13 12.99 -5.69
C PHE A 170 -14.64 12.82 -5.68
N ASN A 171 -15.15 11.93 -6.53
CA ASN A 171 -16.45 11.31 -6.32
C ASN A 171 -16.23 9.81 -6.07
N GLU A 172 -17.31 9.03 -5.94
CA GLU A 172 -17.24 7.59 -5.61
C GLU A 172 -16.40 6.74 -6.59
N TYR A 173 -16.16 7.24 -7.81
CA TYR A 173 -15.56 6.47 -8.91
C TYR A 173 -14.25 7.05 -9.47
N LYS A 174 -14.03 8.37 -9.36
CA LYS A 174 -12.92 9.03 -10.04
C LYS A 174 -12.48 10.33 -9.36
N ILE A 175 -11.32 10.82 -9.82
CA ILE A 175 -10.86 12.18 -9.57
C ILE A 175 -11.71 13.14 -10.39
N VAL A 176 -12.35 14.09 -9.71
CA VAL A 176 -13.12 15.19 -10.32
C VAL A 176 -12.22 16.41 -10.52
N ASN A 177 -11.32 16.68 -9.57
CA ASN A 177 -10.29 17.71 -9.68
C ASN A 177 -8.94 17.18 -9.19
N ASN A 178 -7.94 17.24 -10.07
CA ASN A 178 -6.56 16.87 -9.77
C ASN A 178 -5.73 18.14 -9.63
N LEU A 179 -5.68 18.69 -8.41
CA LEU A 179 -4.98 19.94 -8.11
C LEU A 179 -3.51 19.85 -8.57
N ASP A 180 -3.09 20.77 -9.42
CA ASP A 180 -1.76 20.84 -10.06
C ASP A 180 -1.27 19.53 -10.70
N ASN A 181 -2.17 18.62 -11.12
CA ASN A 181 -1.82 17.27 -11.59
C ASN A 181 -0.98 16.47 -10.59
N ARG A 182 -1.21 16.66 -9.28
CA ARG A 182 -0.41 16.02 -8.21
C ARG A 182 -0.61 14.52 -8.10
N ILE A 183 -1.73 13.99 -8.57
CA ILE A 183 -1.95 12.55 -8.64
C ILE A 183 -1.71 12.05 -10.07
N ASP A 184 -0.76 11.15 -10.20
CA ASP A 184 -0.53 10.34 -11.39
C ASP A 184 -0.98 8.90 -11.08
N PRO A 185 -2.08 8.40 -11.68
CA PRO A 185 -2.64 7.08 -11.40
C PRO A 185 -1.65 5.91 -11.61
N ASP A 186 -0.63 6.10 -12.44
CA ASP A 186 0.36 5.05 -12.74
C ASP A 186 1.51 5.01 -11.71
N LYS A 187 1.66 6.08 -10.90
CA LYS A 187 2.71 6.21 -9.89
C LYS A 187 2.29 5.90 -8.46
N ILE A 188 1.00 5.69 -8.21
CA ILE A 188 0.46 5.36 -6.88
C ILE A 188 0.47 3.85 -6.56
N LYS A 189 1.57 3.16 -6.91
CA LYS A 189 1.65 1.70 -6.80
C LYS A 189 1.54 1.22 -5.35
N ILE A 190 2.24 1.88 -4.43
CA ILE A 190 2.28 1.49 -3.02
C ILE A 190 0.92 1.72 -2.36
N GLU A 191 0.27 2.85 -2.64
CA GLU A 191 -1.08 3.15 -2.16
C GLU A 191 -2.08 2.08 -2.62
N LYS A 192 -2.04 1.72 -3.91
CA LYS A 192 -2.86 0.62 -4.46
C LYS A 192 -2.62 -0.70 -3.73
N GLN A 193 -1.37 -1.03 -3.40
CA GLN A 193 -1.04 -2.26 -2.67
C GLN A 193 -1.59 -2.26 -1.24
N ILE A 194 -1.43 -1.15 -0.52
CA ILE A 194 -1.97 -0.96 0.84
C ILE A 194 -3.49 -1.16 0.81
N ILE A 195 -4.19 -0.50 -0.13
CA ILE A 195 -5.65 -0.63 -0.26
C ILE A 195 -6.06 -2.05 -0.66
N ASN A 196 -5.37 -2.67 -1.62
CA ASN A 196 -5.72 -4.02 -2.04
C ASN A 196 -5.53 -5.03 -0.90
N ARG A 197 -4.52 -4.87 -0.05
CA ARG A 197 -4.33 -5.73 1.13
C ARG A 197 -5.43 -5.51 2.17
N PHE A 198 -5.84 -4.26 2.39
CA PHE A 198 -6.99 -3.94 3.25
C PHE A 198 -8.28 -4.60 2.74
N LEU A 199 -8.56 -4.48 1.45
CA LEU A 199 -9.80 -4.98 0.85
C LEU A 199 -9.84 -6.51 0.74
N SER A 200 -8.70 -7.16 0.49
CA SER A 200 -8.62 -8.62 0.36
C SER A 200 -8.73 -9.37 1.68
N GLU A 201 -8.44 -8.72 2.81
CA GLU A 201 -8.56 -9.32 4.12
C GLU A 201 -10.03 -9.51 4.52
N ARG A 202 -10.40 -10.76 4.78
CA ARG A 202 -11.77 -11.17 5.12
C ARG A 202 -12.15 -10.84 6.57
N ARG A 203 -11.17 -10.87 7.49
CA ARG A 203 -11.40 -10.53 8.89
C ARG A 203 -11.38 -9.02 9.07
N LEU A 204 -12.55 -8.43 9.29
CA LEU A 204 -12.70 -6.98 9.39
C LEU A 204 -11.77 -6.34 10.42
N SER A 205 -11.71 -6.92 11.63
CA SER A 205 -10.83 -6.47 12.71
C SER A 205 -9.36 -6.44 12.33
N TYR A 206 -8.93 -7.41 11.53
CA TYR A 206 -7.55 -7.50 11.06
C TYR A 206 -7.29 -6.56 9.88
N SER A 207 -8.27 -6.40 8.99
CA SER A 207 -8.14 -5.59 7.78
C SER A 207 -7.76 -4.14 8.08
N TYR A 208 -8.48 -3.45 8.97
CA TYR A 208 -8.14 -2.06 9.28
C TYR A 208 -6.86 -1.96 10.09
N LEU A 209 -6.52 -2.98 10.91
CA LEU A 209 -5.28 -3.00 11.67
C LEU A 209 -4.08 -3.06 10.72
N LEU A 210 -4.16 -3.91 9.68
CA LEU A 210 -3.17 -3.96 8.61
C LEU A 210 -3.03 -2.60 7.91
N LEU A 211 -4.16 -2.00 7.51
CA LEU A 211 -4.17 -0.69 6.86
C LEU A 211 -3.50 0.39 7.71
N ARG A 212 -3.90 0.48 8.97
CA ARG A 212 -3.34 1.43 9.94
C ARG A 212 -1.85 1.18 10.14
N ASN A 213 -1.43 -0.07 10.26
CA ASN A 213 -0.01 -0.41 10.40
C ASN A 213 0.80 -0.02 9.17
N ASP A 214 0.28 -0.23 7.96
CA ASP A 214 0.95 0.16 6.72
C ASP A 214 1.11 1.69 6.62
N ILE A 215 0.06 2.44 6.99
CA ILE A 215 0.08 3.91 7.06
C ILE A 215 1.11 4.39 8.10
N ASN A 216 1.08 3.82 9.31
CA ASN A 216 1.99 4.18 10.39
C ASN A 216 3.45 3.89 10.02
N MET A 217 3.69 2.74 9.39
CA MET A 217 5.01 2.34 8.95
C MET A 217 5.56 3.29 7.89
N ALA A 218 4.74 3.71 6.93
CA ALA A 218 5.14 4.72 5.94
C ALA A 218 5.59 6.01 6.62
N TYR A 219 4.81 6.51 7.58
CA TYR A 219 5.15 7.71 8.35
C TYR A 219 6.47 7.60 9.11
N ASP A 220 6.63 6.51 9.87
CA ASP A 220 7.82 6.28 10.69
C ASP A 220 9.08 6.08 9.85
N LEU A 221 8.97 5.32 8.76
CA LEU A 221 10.08 5.11 7.84
C LEU A 221 10.48 6.39 7.12
N SER A 222 9.53 7.24 6.71
CA SER A 222 9.84 8.56 6.15
C SER A 222 10.62 9.42 7.15
N LYS A 223 10.18 9.50 8.41
CA LYS A 223 10.91 10.24 9.45
C LYS A 223 12.31 9.70 9.70
N LYS A 224 12.46 8.38 9.71
CA LYS A 224 13.77 7.72 9.89
C LYS A 224 14.68 7.97 8.70
N ALA A 225 14.17 7.86 7.48
CA ALA A 225 14.91 8.18 6.27
C ALA A 225 15.38 9.64 6.27
N MET A 226 14.55 10.59 6.69
CA MET A 226 14.96 12.00 6.88
C MET A 226 16.15 12.12 7.83
N LYS A 227 16.10 11.47 9.01
CA LYS A 227 17.22 11.50 9.96
C LYS A 227 18.51 10.93 9.38
N ILE A 228 18.43 9.83 8.62
CA ILE A 228 19.59 9.24 7.95
C ILE A 228 20.21 10.23 6.96
N VAL A 229 19.36 10.95 6.21
CA VAL A 229 19.79 11.96 5.23
C VAL A 229 20.42 13.17 5.93
N GLU A 230 19.83 13.66 7.02
CA GLU A 230 20.36 14.79 7.81
C GLU A 230 21.72 14.48 8.46
N GLN A 231 21.89 13.24 8.94
CA GLN A 231 23.15 12.77 9.51
C GLN A 231 24.20 12.48 8.44
N HIS A 232 23.80 12.31 7.18
CA HIS A 232 24.73 12.19 6.08
C HIS A 232 25.34 13.57 5.78
N ASN A 233 26.65 13.65 5.93
CA ASN A 233 27.45 14.87 5.85
C ASN A 233 27.02 15.78 4.66
N LYS A 234 26.60 17.03 4.95
CA LYS A 234 25.94 17.97 4.02
C LYS A 234 26.66 18.25 2.69
N LYS A 235 27.92 17.84 2.54
CA LYS A 235 28.71 18.03 1.31
C LYS A 235 28.52 16.93 0.27
N ASN A 236 28.09 15.73 0.66
CA ASN A 236 27.96 14.60 -0.25
C ASN A 236 26.54 14.04 -0.26
N GLN A 237 25.93 13.98 -1.44
CA GLN A 237 24.63 13.34 -1.62
C GLN A 237 24.67 11.86 -1.23
N ILE A 238 23.60 11.36 -0.63
CA ILE A 238 23.41 9.93 -0.39
C ILE A 238 22.74 9.29 -1.61
N GLY A 239 23.32 8.21 -2.15
CA GLY A 239 22.66 7.43 -3.21
C GLY A 239 21.47 6.65 -2.67
N LYS A 240 20.42 6.48 -3.48
CA LYS A 240 19.20 5.72 -3.11
C LYS A 240 19.49 4.32 -2.57
N LYS A 241 20.42 3.61 -3.20
CA LYS A 241 20.86 2.28 -2.72
C LYS A 241 21.50 2.35 -1.34
N ALA A 242 22.38 3.32 -1.11
CA ALA A 242 23.00 3.51 0.20
C ALA A 242 21.97 3.87 1.28
N LEU A 243 20.93 4.63 0.92
CA LEU A 243 19.81 4.92 1.81
C LEU A 243 19.02 3.66 2.16
N ILE A 244 18.68 2.81 1.17
CA ILE A 244 18.03 1.50 1.40
C ILE A 244 18.89 0.63 2.32
N ASP A 245 20.19 0.54 2.06
CA ASP A 245 21.10 -0.28 2.87
C ASP A 245 21.21 0.22 4.31
N LYS A 246 21.19 1.55 4.53
CA LYS A 246 21.17 2.14 5.87
C LYS A 246 19.84 1.89 6.59
N ILE A 247 18.71 2.06 5.91
CA ILE A 247 17.38 1.73 6.46
C ILE A 247 17.35 0.25 6.87
N LYS A 248 17.86 -0.64 6.02
CA LYS A 248 17.95 -2.07 6.31
C LYS A 248 18.82 -2.36 7.54
N LYS A 249 19.99 -1.74 7.64
CA LYS A 249 20.92 -1.96 8.76
C LYS A 249 20.38 -1.43 10.09
N GLU A 250 19.73 -0.27 10.08
CA GLU A 250 19.28 0.38 11.31
C GLU A 250 17.98 -0.22 11.85
N PHE A 251 17.12 -0.76 10.97
CA PHE A 251 15.79 -1.19 11.36
C PHE A 251 15.48 -2.66 11.07
N ASP A 252 16.41 -3.42 10.50
CA ASP A 252 16.21 -4.83 10.08
C ASP A 252 15.04 -5.03 9.09
N PHE A 253 14.74 -3.99 8.30
CA PHE A 253 13.69 -4.00 7.28
C PHE A 253 14.26 -3.82 5.87
N LYS A 254 13.95 -4.76 4.98
CA LYS A 254 14.24 -4.60 3.55
C LYS A 254 13.09 -3.81 2.93
N ILE A 255 13.41 -2.74 2.22
CA ILE A 255 12.44 -1.98 1.43
C ILE A 255 12.80 -2.09 -0.05
N SER A 256 11.77 -2.11 -0.91
CA SER A 256 11.95 -2.05 -2.35
C SER A 256 12.34 -0.63 -2.79
N TYR A 257 12.82 -0.50 -4.03
CA TYR A 257 13.08 0.82 -4.62
C TYR A 257 11.78 1.63 -4.77
N ASP A 258 10.69 1.01 -5.23
CA ASP A 258 9.39 1.66 -5.34
C ASP A 258 8.87 2.16 -3.98
N TYR A 259 9.09 1.39 -2.91
CA TYR A 259 8.75 1.84 -1.56
C TYR A 259 9.64 3.00 -1.11
N LEU A 260 10.94 3.00 -1.46
CA LEU A 260 11.78 4.17 -1.22
C LEU A 260 11.24 5.41 -1.94
N GLU A 261 10.91 5.34 -3.23
CA GLU A 261 10.35 6.48 -3.97
C GLU A 261 9.08 7.02 -3.30
N PHE A 262 8.20 6.12 -2.88
CA PHE A 262 7.02 6.47 -2.10
C PHE A 262 7.37 7.21 -0.79
N LEU A 263 8.36 6.73 -0.03
CA LEU A 263 8.83 7.43 1.18
C LEU A 263 9.40 8.81 0.86
N LEU A 264 10.15 8.97 -0.23
CA LEU A 264 10.71 10.25 -0.67
C LEU A 264 9.61 11.25 -1.04
N GLU A 265 8.52 10.78 -1.66
CA GLU A 265 7.36 11.62 -1.95
C GLU A 265 6.68 12.11 -0.67
N ILE A 266 6.52 11.24 0.34
CA ILE A 266 6.01 11.65 1.66
C ILE A 266 6.94 12.68 2.30
N MET A 267 8.25 12.44 2.29
CA MET A 267 9.26 13.36 2.83
C MET A 267 9.13 14.74 2.18
N LYS A 268 9.07 14.78 0.85
CA LYS A 268 8.98 16.02 0.09
C LYS A 268 7.64 16.74 0.29
N ASN A 269 6.53 16.03 0.16
CA ASN A 269 5.21 16.65 0.06
C ASN A 269 4.55 16.87 1.43
N TYR A 270 4.63 15.88 2.32
CA TYR A 270 4.00 15.96 3.64
C TYR A 270 4.87 16.69 4.65
N PHE A 271 6.14 16.27 4.76
CA PHE A 271 7.08 16.85 5.72
C PHE A 271 7.80 18.10 5.19
N GLN A 272 7.62 18.45 3.92
CA GLN A 272 8.30 19.59 3.27
C GLN A 272 9.83 19.49 3.39
N PHE A 273 10.35 18.26 3.43
CA PHE A 273 11.77 17.98 3.58
C PHE A 273 12.49 18.12 2.24
N ASP A 274 13.66 18.76 2.25
CA ASP A 274 14.49 18.89 1.06
C ASP A 274 15.19 17.57 0.72
N THR A 275 14.77 16.93 -0.36
CA THR A 275 15.33 15.68 -0.86
C THR A 275 16.54 15.89 -1.79
N SER A 276 17.02 17.13 -1.99
CA SER A 276 18.18 17.44 -2.87
C SER A 276 19.49 16.77 -2.42
N GLY A 277 19.58 16.43 -1.14
CA GLY A 277 20.68 15.66 -0.56
C GLY A 277 20.71 14.19 -1.00
N ILE A 278 19.73 13.73 -1.80
CA ILE A 278 19.61 12.35 -2.26
C ILE A 278 19.90 12.31 -3.76
N SER A 279 20.92 11.54 -4.15
CA SER A 279 21.29 11.40 -5.55
C SER A 279 20.26 10.55 -6.30
N SER A 280 19.86 11.00 -7.49
CA SER A 280 18.98 10.25 -8.39
C SER A 280 19.66 9.04 -9.04
N TYR A 281 20.99 8.94 -8.97
CA TYR A 281 21.74 7.83 -9.56
C TYR A 281 21.54 6.56 -8.74
N PHE A 282 20.73 5.66 -9.29
CA PHE A 282 20.74 4.25 -8.93
C PHE A 282 21.74 3.56 -9.85
N ILE A 283 22.86 3.09 -9.31
CA ILE A 283 23.69 2.09 -9.99
C ILE A 283 23.21 0.74 -9.43
N PRO A 284 22.39 -0.02 -10.17
CA PRO A 284 22.15 -1.42 -9.82
C PRO A 284 23.53 -2.06 -9.68
N ASN A 285 23.71 -2.96 -8.71
CA ASN A 285 24.89 -3.82 -8.75
C ASN A 285 24.87 -4.57 -10.08
N LEU A 286 25.61 -4.07 -11.07
CA LEU A 286 26.12 -4.89 -12.15
C LEU A 286 27.15 -5.77 -11.44
N GLY A 287 26.72 -6.96 -11.05
CA GLY A 287 27.64 -7.98 -10.58
C GLY A 287 28.67 -8.21 -11.68
N ILE A 288 29.86 -7.64 -11.47
CA ILE A 288 31.10 -8.06 -12.11
C ILE A 288 31.73 -9.08 -11.16
#